data_AF-A0AA94IU55-F1
#
_entry.id   AF-A0AA94IU55-F1
#
_cell.length_a   1.000
_cell.length_b   1.000
_cell.length_c   1.000
_cell.angle_alpha   90.00
_cell.angle_beta   90.00
_cell.angle_gamma   90.00
#
_symmetry.space_group_name_H-M   'P 1'
#
loop_
_entity.id
_entity.type
_entity.pdbx_description
1 polymer ?
#
loop_
_entity_poly.entity_id
_entity_poly.type
_entity_poly.pdbx_seq_one_letter_code
_entity_poly.pdbx_strand_id
1 'polypeptide(L)' 'MIPSDNNGSKRGIRKLKIKQKNSCTFRSNFGADAFLELHSVVETAKKHDKTPYNTIQALFKV' A
#
# COMPACT_ATOMS: atom_id res chain seq x y z
N MET A 1 -25.94 -6.36 10.73
CA MET A 1 -25.73 -6.61 9.28
C MET A 1 -24.44 -5.91 8.87
N ILE A 2 -23.49 -6.59 8.23
CA ILE A 2 -22.23 -5.98 7.79
C ILE A 2 -22.51 -5.22 6.48
N PRO A 3 -22.19 -3.92 6.38
CA PRO A 3 -22.43 -3.17 5.16
C PRO A 3 -21.51 -3.67 4.04
N SER A 4 -21.99 -3.64 2.79
CA SER A 4 -21.31 -4.22 1.62
C SER A 4 -19.98 -3.53 1.28
N ASP A 5 -19.76 -2.34 1.82
CA ASP A 5 -18.56 -1.52 1.70
C ASP A 5 -17.46 -1.85 2.72
N ASN A 6 -17.74 -2.71 3.71
CA ASN A 6 -16.75 -3.22 4.67
C ASN A 6 -15.82 -4.26 4.01
N ASN A 7 -15.02 -3.81 3.04
CA ASN A 7 -14.14 -4.63 2.21
C ASN A 7 -12.70 -4.12 2.18
N GLY A 8 -12.24 -3.51 3.28
CA GLY A 8 -10.91 -2.93 3.40
C GLY A 8 -9.78 -3.90 3.02
N SER A 9 -9.89 -5.18 3.38
CA SER A 9 -8.93 -6.23 3.01
C SER A 9 -8.86 -6.45 1.49
N LYS A 10 -10.02 -6.50 0.81
CA LYS A 10 -10.09 -6.59 -0.67
C LYS A 10 -9.49 -5.35 -1.34
N ARG A 11 -9.70 -4.16 -0.77
CA ARG A 11 -9.10 -2.92 -1.30
C ARG A 11 -7.58 -2.92 -1.16
N GLY A 12 -7.07 -3.33 -0.01
CA GLY A 12 -5.62 -3.40 0.25
C GLY A 12 -4.88 -4.34 -0.72
N ILE A 13 -5.41 -5.54 -0.96
CA ILE A 13 -4.74 -6.52 -1.84
C ILE A 13 -4.85 -6.19 -3.34
N ARG A 14 -5.82 -5.33 -3.74
CA ARG A 14 -6.07 -5.02 -5.15
C ARG A 14 -4.86 -4.39 -5.84
N LYS A 15 -4.10 -3.54 -5.13
CA LYS A 15 -2.89 -2.90 -5.67
C LYS A 15 -1.79 -3.94 -5.97
N LEU A 16 -1.61 -4.90 -5.07
CA LEU A 16 -0.68 -6.02 -5.29
C LEU A 16 -1.09 -6.86 -6.51
N LYS A 17 -2.38 -7.16 -6.67
CA LYS A 17 -2.88 -7.91 -7.83
C LYS A 17 -2.73 -7.15 -9.15
N ILE A 18 -2.93 -5.83 -9.16
CA ILE A 18 -2.68 -4.99 -10.34
C ILE A 18 -1.18 -5.01 -10.69
N LYS A 19 -0.28 -4.91 -9.71
CA LYS A 19 1.16 -5.02 -9.94
C LYS A 19 1.53 -6.37 -10.56
N GLN A 20 1.00 -7.46 -10.01
CA GLN A 20 1.20 -8.81 -10.56
C GLN A 20 0.65 -8.93 -11.99
N LYS A 21 -0.55 -8.39 -12.29
CA LYS A 21 -1.11 -8.41 -13.65
C LYS A 21 -0.22 -7.67 -14.66
N ASN A 22 0.29 -6.51 -14.27
CA ASN A 22 1.01 -5.65 -15.21
C ASN A 22 2.48 -6.06 -15.42
N SER A 23 3.14 -6.60 -14.39
CA SER A 23 4.58 -6.91 -14.47
C SER A 23 4.92 -8.38 -14.22
N CYS A 24 3.93 -9.24 -13.96
CA CYS A 24 4.04 -10.65 -13.57
C CYS A 24 4.75 -10.93 -12.23
N THR A 25 5.90 -10.29 -11.98
CA THR A 25 6.73 -10.50 -10.79
C THR A 25 7.44 -9.23 -10.34
N PHE A 26 8.07 -9.29 -9.15
CA PHE A 26 9.08 -8.34 -8.70
C PHE A 26 10.46 -8.78 -9.21
N ARG A 27 11.36 -7.81 -9.44
CA ARG A 27 12.72 -8.08 -9.92
C ARG A 27 13.65 -8.64 -8.84
N SER A 28 13.30 -8.43 -7.57
CA SER A 28 14.01 -8.93 -6.40
C SER A 28 13.06 -9.04 -5.22
N ASN A 29 13.39 -9.89 -4.25
CA ASN A 29 12.65 -10.00 -2.98
C ASN A 29 12.71 -8.68 -2.21
N PHE A 30 13.89 -8.06 -2.13
CA PHE A 30 14.06 -6.74 -1.53
C PHE A 30 13.10 -5.69 -2.13
N GLY A 31 12.95 -5.66 -3.45
CA GLY A 31 12.01 -4.73 -4.10
C GLY A 31 10.54 -5.06 -3.81
N ALA A 32 10.21 -6.32 -3.57
CA ALA A 32 8.87 -6.74 -3.14
C ALA A 32 8.59 -6.28 -1.71
N ASP A 33 9.54 -6.49 -0.80
CA ASP A 33 9.44 -6.10 0.61
C ASP A 33 9.31 -4.57 0.74
N ALA A 34 10.20 -3.82 0.08
CA ALA A 34 10.15 -2.36 0.07
C ALA A 34 8.82 -1.81 -0.49
N PHE A 35 8.26 -2.44 -1.53
CA PHE A 35 6.96 -2.06 -2.07
C PHE A 35 5.83 -2.29 -1.06
N LEU A 36 5.81 -3.45 -0.41
CA LEU A 36 4.79 -3.81 0.57
C LEU A 36 4.88 -2.93 1.82
N GLU A 37 6.08 -2.60 2.27
CA GLU A 37 6.33 -1.74 3.43
C GLU A 37 5.84 -0.31 3.17
N LEU A 38 6.25 0.32 2.06
CA LEU A 38 5.77 1.64 1.67
C LEU A 38 4.25 1.67 1.50
N HIS A 39 3.68 0.63 0.87
CA HIS A 39 2.22 0.52 0.71
C HIS A 39 1.51 0.43 2.07
N SER A 40 2.03 -0.35 3.02
CA SER A 40 1.48 -0.48 4.37
C SER A 40 1.46 0.87 5.11
N VAL A 41 2.57 1.61 5.07
CA VAL A 41 2.68 2.93 5.71
C VAL A 41 1.70 3.93 5.08
N VAL A 42 1.64 4.00 3.75
CA VAL A 42 0.75 4.93 3.04
C VAL A 42 -0.73 4.63 3.31
N GLU A 43 -1.13 3.35 3.31
CA GLU A 43 -2.53 2.98 3.61
C GLU A 43 -2.90 3.26 5.07
N THR A 44 -1.95 3.10 5.99
CA THR A 44 -2.15 3.48 7.40
C THR A 44 -2.30 4.99 7.54
N ALA A 45 -1.43 5.77 6.90
CA ALA A 45 -1.51 7.22 6.91
C ALA A 45 -2.84 7.75 6.34
N LYS A 46 -3.34 7.16 5.25
CA LYS A 46 -4.65 7.51 4.68
C LYS A 46 -5.81 7.27 5.65
N LYS A 47 -5.75 6.22 6.48
CA LYS A 47 -6.77 5.97 7.53
C LYS A 47 -6.75 7.02 8.63
N HIS A 48 -5.64 7.74 8.78
CA HIS A 48 -5.47 8.84 9.71
C HIS A 48 -5.53 10.21 9.02
N ASP A 49 -6.17 10.29 7.84
CA ASP A 49 -6.36 11.51 7.05
C ASP A 49 -5.06 12.26 6.70
N LYS A 50 -3.93 11.53 6.66
CA LYS A 50 -2.63 12.08 6.23
C LYS A 50 -2.44 11.88 4.74
N THR A 51 -1.80 12.86 4.10
CA THR A 51 -1.48 12.74 2.67
C THR A 51 -0.32 11.77 2.46
N PRO A 52 -0.34 10.95 1.38
CA PRO A 52 0.76 10.05 1.06
C PRO A 52 2.10 10.78 0.89
N TYR A 53 2.08 11.96 0.27
CA TYR A 53 3.28 12.76 0.04
C TYR A 53 3.95 13.19 1.35
N ASN A 54 3.19 13.76 2.28
CA ASN A 54 3.74 14.19 3.57
C ASN A 54 4.24 13.00 4.39
N THR A 55 3.55 11.87 4.30
CA THR A 55 3.93 10.63 4.98
C THR A 55 5.27 10.11 4.48
N ILE A 56 5.45 10.04 3.17
CA ILE A 56 6.72 9.62 2.56
C ILE A 56 7.82 10.63 2.89
N GLN A 57 7.53 11.93 2.81
CA GLN A 57 8.49 12.97 3.18
C GLN A 57 8.96 12.83 4.64
N ALA A 58 8.06 12.49 5.57
CA ALA A 58 8.39 12.30 6.97
C ALA A 58 9.29 11.07 7.23
N LEU A 59 9.28 10.05 6.37
CA LEU A 59 10.19 8.91 6.48
C LEU A 59 11.65 9.28 6.14
N PHE A 60 11.84 10.27 5.27
CA PHE A 60 13.17 10.67 4.78
C PHE A 60 13.69 11.97 5.41
N LYS A 61 12.83 12.74 6.08
CA LYS A 61 13.24 13.84 6.97
C LYS A 61 13.73 13.24 8.28
N VAL A 62 14.98 12.76 8.26
CA VAL A 62 15.78 12.54 9.47
C VAL A 62 16.39 13.87 9.89
#